data_AF-A0AAW1M8U7-F1
#
_entry.id   AF-A0AAW1M8U7-F1
#
_cell.length_a   1.000
_cell.length_b   1.000
_cell.length_c   1.000
_cell.angle_alpha   90.00
_cell.angle_beta   90.00
_cell.angle_gamma   90.00
#
_symmetry.space_group_name_H-M   'P 1'
#
loop_
_entity.id
_entity.type
_entity.pdbx_description
1 polymer ?
#
loop_
_entity_poly.entity_id
_entity_poly.type
_entity_poly.pdbx_seq_one_letter_code
_entity_poly.pdbx_strand_id
1 'polypeptide(L)'
;MDVQAKLTRTQSSLLRSSPTVRSSIHSLSSIVDLQQYSSDDDDDNHHHNNHRKRLNHRVNQSSFGTYKIVSVLCLGSVTLILTFICINFTQINLLIGLILILIAVFYLGKNRNYLSVSSIYTTTNKERSNPVKWFIGEDSHSISVKSSDIEVKVKEGVEYYSNGDFYEGEFYRGKSSGSGVYNYNVKGRYEGEWVDGKYEGYGIESWAKGSRYRGMYRGGLRHGYGIYRFYTGDTYGGQWCNGQYHGLGVQSCNDGSCYVGYFKCGVKHGLGCYHFR
;
A
#
# COMPACT_ATOMS: atom_id res chain seq x y z
N MET A 1 49.70 21.86 25.73
CA MET A 1 50.56 20.84 25.08
C MET A 1 49.63 19.73 24.66
N ASP A 2 49.09 19.85 23.45
CA ASP A 2 47.81 19.23 23.11
C ASP A 2 48.05 18.11 22.11
N VAL A 3 47.79 16.88 22.53
CA VAL A 3 48.04 15.69 21.71
C VAL A 3 46.81 15.43 20.83
N GLN A 4 46.84 16.00 19.63
CA GLN A 4 45.73 15.91 18.67
C GLN A 4 45.65 14.49 18.08
N ALA A 5 44.67 13.70 18.53
CA ALA A 5 44.49 12.30 18.13
C ALA A 5 44.12 12.17 16.63
N LYS A 6 45.05 11.64 15.83
CA LYS A 6 44.93 11.49 14.37
C LYS A 6 44.15 10.22 14.00
N LEU A 7 42.82 10.31 13.94
CA LEU A 7 41.95 9.20 13.53
C LEU A 7 42.12 8.88 12.02
N THR A 8 42.74 7.75 11.71
CA THR A 8 42.93 7.27 10.33
C THR A 8 41.72 6.46 9.84
N ARG A 9 41.04 6.97 8.81
CA ARG A 9 39.90 6.35 8.12
C ARG A 9 40.28 5.00 7.49
N THR A 10 39.74 3.90 8.03
CA THR A 10 39.77 2.57 7.39
C THR A 10 38.91 2.59 6.11
N GLN A 11 39.36 1.90 5.05
CA GLN A 11 38.59 1.81 3.80
C GLN A 11 37.44 0.81 3.89
N SER A 12 36.37 1.10 3.14
CA SER A 12 35.13 0.33 3.07
C SER A 12 35.27 -0.95 2.23
N SER A 13 34.93 -2.10 2.81
CA SER A 13 34.97 -3.41 2.15
C SER A 13 33.74 -3.66 1.25
N LEU A 14 33.58 -2.85 0.21
CA LEU A 14 32.50 -2.95 -0.79
C LEU A 14 33.01 -3.24 -2.22
N LEU A 15 33.90 -4.23 -2.34
CA LEU A 15 34.21 -4.86 -3.64
C LEU A 15 34.44 -6.37 -3.48
N ARG A 16 33.44 -7.18 -3.85
CA ARG A 16 33.68 -8.53 -4.37
C ARG A 16 32.66 -8.87 -5.44
N SER A 17 33.13 -8.88 -6.68
CA SER A 17 32.35 -9.21 -7.88
C SER A 17 31.96 -10.69 -7.93
N SER A 18 30.83 -10.97 -8.57
CA SER A 18 30.30 -12.31 -8.81
C SER A 18 31.11 -13.08 -9.87
N PRO A 19 31.36 -14.38 -9.68
CA PRO A 19 31.64 -15.29 -10.78
C PRO A 19 30.36 -16.02 -11.23
N THR A 20 29.93 -15.78 -12.46
CA THR A 20 28.82 -16.53 -13.08
C THR A 20 29.22 -17.98 -13.33
N VAL A 21 28.54 -18.95 -12.69
CA VAL A 21 28.71 -20.37 -13.00
C VAL A 21 27.49 -20.88 -13.77
N ARG A 22 27.71 -21.25 -15.02
CA ARG A 22 26.74 -21.81 -15.96
C ARG A 22 26.87 -23.33 -15.96
N SER A 23 25.87 -24.05 -15.45
CA SER A 23 25.84 -25.52 -15.48
C SER A 23 24.58 -26.05 -16.17
N SER A 24 24.75 -26.50 -17.42
CA SER A 24 23.72 -27.17 -18.21
C SER A 24 23.77 -28.69 -18.02
N ILE A 25 22.64 -29.32 -17.70
CA ILE A 25 22.40 -30.75 -17.85
C ILE A 25 21.08 -30.95 -18.61
N HIS A 26 21.01 -32.05 -19.36
CA HIS A 26 20.00 -32.28 -20.39
C HIS A 26 18.68 -32.87 -19.90
N SER A 27 17.64 -32.54 -20.66
CA SER A 27 16.36 -33.21 -20.85
C SER A 27 16.18 -34.65 -20.34
N LEU A 28 15.01 -34.89 -19.71
CA LEU A 28 14.25 -36.12 -19.90
C LEU A 28 12.80 -35.74 -20.27
N SER A 29 12.22 -36.44 -21.24
CA SER A 29 10.93 -36.12 -21.87
C SER A 29 9.98 -37.31 -21.82
N SER A 30 8.72 -37.11 -21.42
CA SER A 30 7.60 -37.99 -21.81
C SER A 30 6.24 -37.29 -21.68
N ILE A 31 5.59 -37.02 -22.82
CA ILE A 31 4.20 -37.40 -23.15
C ILE A 31 3.14 -37.27 -22.03
N VAL A 32 2.22 -36.30 -22.20
CA VAL A 32 0.78 -36.60 -22.40
C VAL A 32 0.20 -35.54 -23.35
N ASP A 33 -0.54 -36.01 -24.35
CA ASP A 33 -1.10 -35.26 -25.47
C ASP A 33 -2.52 -35.81 -25.73
N LEU A 34 -3.48 -35.11 -26.34
CA LEU A 34 -3.50 -33.78 -26.97
C LEU A 34 -4.36 -32.81 -26.08
N GLN A 35 -5.16 -31.80 -26.48
CA GLN A 35 -5.66 -31.35 -27.79
C GLN A 35 -6.09 -29.87 -27.81
N GLN A 36 -6.00 -29.27 -29.00
CA GLN A 36 -6.29 -27.85 -29.28
C GLN A 36 -7.79 -27.59 -29.51
N TYR A 37 -8.19 -26.32 -29.36
CA TYR A 37 -9.07 -25.68 -30.34
C TYR A 37 -8.66 -24.22 -30.58
N SER A 38 -8.89 -23.72 -31.79
CA SER A 38 -8.48 -22.39 -32.26
C SER A 38 -9.34 -21.97 -33.49
N SER A 39 -9.34 -20.71 -33.93
CA SER A 39 -8.49 -19.59 -33.47
C SER A 39 -9.35 -18.45 -32.87
N ASP A 40 -9.54 -17.24 -33.39
CA ASP A 40 -9.07 -16.55 -34.61
C ASP A 40 -8.89 -15.05 -34.29
N ASP A 41 -7.89 -14.41 -34.90
CA ASP A 41 -7.61 -12.97 -34.77
C ASP A 41 -8.57 -12.12 -35.64
N ASP A 42 -8.63 -10.81 -35.36
CA ASP A 42 -8.65 -9.81 -36.44
C ASP A 42 -8.04 -8.49 -35.93
N ASP A 43 -7.13 -7.92 -36.70
CA ASP A 43 -6.41 -6.67 -36.44
C ASP A 43 -6.95 -5.58 -37.37
N ASP A 44 -7.11 -4.35 -36.90
CA ASP A 44 -7.11 -3.22 -37.83
C ASP A 44 -6.69 -1.89 -37.19
N ASN A 45 -5.99 -1.08 -37.98
CA ASN A 45 -5.10 -0.04 -37.49
C ASN A 45 -5.32 1.26 -38.25
N HIS A 46 -5.76 2.33 -37.58
CA HIS A 46 -5.93 3.62 -38.23
C HIS A 46 -5.31 4.79 -37.45
N HIS A 47 -4.16 5.24 -37.96
CA HIS A 47 -3.63 6.56 -37.68
C HIS A 47 -4.61 7.66 -38.09
N HIS A 48 -4.71 8.72 -37.28
CA HIS A 48 -4.87 10.07 -37.84
C HIS A 48 -3.94 11.07 -37.15
N ASN A 49 -3.36 11.95 -37.95
CA ASN A 49 -2.29 12.85 -37.53
C ASN A 49 -2.78 14.31 -37.40
N ASN A 50 -1.96 15.12 -36.72
CA ASN A 50 -1.81 16.59 -36.83
C ASN A 50 -2.69 17.60 -36.07
N HIS A 51 -2.03 18.77 -35.90
CA HIS A 51 -2.47 20.13 -35.56
C HIS A 51 -2.75 20.56 -34.10
N ARG A 52 -1.69 21.15 -33.53
CA ARG A 52 -1.73 22.18 -32.47
C ARG A 52 -2.79 23.26 -32.76
N LYS A 53 -3.59 23.62 -31.74
CA LYS A 53 -3.98 25.02 -31.49
C LYS A 53 -3.83 25.34 -30.00
N ARG A 54 -3.18 26.47 -29.69
CA ARG A 54 -3.23 27.11 -28.37
C ARG A 54 -4.56 27.84 -28.24
N LEU A 55 -5.26 27.67 -27.11
CA LEU A 55 -6.14 28.71 -26.57
C LEU A 55 -5.94 28.81 -25.07
N ASN A 56 -5.70 30.02 -24.58
CA ASN A 56 -5.85 30.34 -23.16
C ASN A 56 -7.33 30.67 -22.90
N HIS A 57 -7.93 30.10 -21.86
CA HIS A 57 -9.17 30.65 -21.30
C HIS A 57 -9.14 30.58 -19.77
N ARG A 58 -9.11 31.76 -19.13
CA ARG A 58 -9.65 31.91 -17.77
C ARG A 58 -11.17 31.80 -17.88
N VAL A 59 -11.84 31.12 -16.95
CA VAL A 59 -13.12 31.59 -16.35
C VAL A 59 -13.33 30.90 -14.99
N ASN A 60 -13.84 31.71 -14.09
CA ASN A 60 -14.27 31.58 -12.69
C ASN A 60 -14.60 30.22 -12.07
N GLN A 61 -14.28 30.16 -10.77
CA GLN A 61 -15.06 29.47 -9.75
C GLN A 61 -16.57 29.75 -9.86
N SER A 62 -17.42 28.72 -9.77
CA SER A 62 -18.61 28.73 -8.88
C SER A 62 -19.42 27.43 -8.97
N SER A 63 -19.40 26.61 -7.92
CA SER A 63 -20.51 25.67 -7.64
C SER A 63 -20.51 25.29 -6.14
N PHE A 64 -21.07 26.17 -5.31
CA PHE A 64 -21.21 25.96 -3.86
C PHE A 64 -22.65 26.21 -3.38
N GLY A 65 -23.66 26.10 -4.26
CA GLY A 65 -25.03 26.59 -3.99
C GLY A 65 -26.10 25.55 -3.59
N THR A 66 -25.99 24.29 -4.02
CA THR A 66 -27.14 23.35 -3.98
C THR A 66 -27.38 22.66 -2.62
N TYR A 67 -26.31 22.19 -1.97
CA TYR A 67 -26.40 21.41 -0.72
C TYR A 67 -26.95 22.22 0.47
N LYS A 68 -26.76 23.55 0.51
CA LYS A 68 -27.29 24.40 1.60
C LYS A 68 -28.82 24.47 1.59
N ILE A 69 -29.44 24.51 0.40
CA ILE A 69 -30.90 24.62 0.26
C ILE A 69 -31.57 23.33 0.74
N VAL A 70 -31.05 22.17 0.32
CA VAL A 70 -31.56 20.85 0.75
C VAL A 70 -31.44 20.68 2.27
N SER A 71 -30.31 21.11 2.86
CA SER A 71 -30.11 21.03 4.32
C SER A 71 -31.13 21.82 5.13
N VAL A 72 -31.56 23.00 4.67
CA VAL A 72 -32.55 23.82 5.38
C VAL A 72 -33.95 23.21 5.28
N LEU A 73 -34.32 22.66 4.12
CA LEU A 73 -35.61 21.99 3.92
C LEU A 73 -35.76 20.74 4.78
N CYS A 74 -34.70 19.93 4.93
CA CYS A 74 -34.70 18.77 5.82
C CYS A 74 -34.81 19.14 7.31
N LEU A 75 -34.23 20.26 7.75
CA LEU A 75 -34.36 20.71 9.14
C LEU A 75 -35.79 21.19 9.45
N GLY A 76 -36.43 21.90 8.52
CA GLY A 76 -37.82 22.35 8.66
C GLY A 76 -38.84 21.22 8.70
N SER A 77 -38.66 20.15 7.92
CA SER A 77 -39.58 19.00 7.98
C SER A 77 -39.42 18.20 9.27
N VAL A 78 -38.21 18.05 9.80
CA VAL A 78 -37.95 17.39 11.09
C VAL A 78 -38.59 18.17 12.24
N THR A 79 -38.50 19.51 12.28
CA THR A 79 -39.15 20.29 13.35
C THR A 79 -40.68 20.20 13.29
N LEU A 80 -41.29 20.21 12.10
CA LEU A 80 -42.73 20.01 11.95
C LEU A 80 -43.20 18.63 12.43
N ILE A 81 -42.46 17.56 12.10
CA ILE A 81 -42.74 16.19 12.58
C ILE A 81 -42.63 16.13 14.12
N LEU A 82 -41.60 16.75 14.70
CA LEU A 82 -41.44 16.81 16.17
C LEU A 82 -42.58 17.58 16.84
N THR A 83 -43.03 18.72 16.30
CA THR A 83 -44.18 19.44 16.85
C THR A 83 -45.48 18.64 16.75
N PHE A 84 -45.71 17.91 15.65
CA PHE A 84 -46.88 17.06 15.48
C PHE A 84 -46.92 15.90 16.48
N ILE A 85 -45.76 15.30 16.77
CA ILE A 85 -45.59 14.26 17.80
C ILE A 85 -45.85 14.85 19.20
N CYS A 86 -45.33 16.05 19.51
CA CYS A 86 -45.54 16.70 20.81
C CYS A 86 -47.00 17.11 21.06
N ILE A 87 -47.77 17.46 20.02
CA ILE A 87 -49.18 17.87 20.16
C ILE A 87 -50.11 16.68 20.45
N ASN A 88 -49.82 15.50 19.89
CA ASN A 88 -50.68 14.32 20.03
C ASN A 88 -50.03 13.25 20.94
N PHE A 89 -50.15 13.41 22.25
CA PHE A 89 -49.48 12.55 23.23
C PHE A 89 -50.20 11.21 23.48
N THR A 90 -50.23 10.34 22.48
CA THR A 90 -50.71 8.95 22.60
C THR A 90 -49.55 7.95 22.68
N GLN A 91 -49.77 6.79 23.30
CA GLN A 91 -48.74 5.74 23.44
C GLN A 91 -48.20 5.23 22.09
N ILE A 92 -49.01 5.31 21.03
CA ILE A 92 -48.63 4.95 19.65
C ILE A 92 -47.57 5.92 19.11
N ASN A 93 -47.72 7.23 19.36
CA ASN A 93 -46.77 8.23 18.87
C ASN A 93 -45.42 8.16 19.60
N LEU A 94 -45.40 7.73 20.87
CA LEU A 94 -44.16 7.40 21.58
C LEU A 94 -43.41 6.23 20.90
N LEU A 95 -44.14 5.15 20.56
CA LEU A 95 -43.56 3.97 19.91
C LEU A 95 -42.99 4.31 18.52
N ILE A 96 -43.73 5.08 17.72
CA ILE A 96 -43.27 5.56 16.40
C ILE A 96 -42.01 6.43 16.55
N GLY A 97 -41.97 7.32 17.54
CA GLY A 97 -40.79 8.14 17.83
C GLY A 97 -39.54 7.29 18.14
N LEU A 98 -39.68 6.26 18.97
CA LEU A 98 -38.57 5.34 19.29
C LEU A 98 -38.08 4.56 18.06
N ILE A 99 -38.99 4.09 17.19
CA ILE A 99 -38.64 3.40 15.94
C ILE A 99 -37.87 4.35 15.00
N LEU A 100 -38.30 5.60 14.86
CA LEU A 100 -37.61 6.60 14.04
C LEU A 100 -36.21 6.94 14.61
N ILE A 101 -36.05 7.00 15.93
CA ILE A 101 -34.74 7.19 16.57
C ILE A 101 -33.80 6.01 16.27
N LEU A 102 -34.27 4.76 16.36
CA LEU A 102 -33.47 3.57 16.04
C LEU A 102 -33.04 3.56 14.56
N ILE A 103 -33.93 3.94 13.64
CA ILE A 103 -33.62 4.09 12.21
C ILE A 103 -32.56 5.20 12.02
N ALA A 104 -32.72 6.36 12.65
CA ALA A 104 -31.74 7.45 12.57
C ALA A 104 -30.35 7.02 13.08
N VAL A 105 -30.28 6.30 14.21
CA VAL A 105 -29.04 5.73 14.76
C VAL A 105 -28.40 4.71 13.80
N PHE A 106 -29.20 3.87 13.14
CA PHE A 106 -28.71 2.94 12.12
C PHE A 106 -28.09 3.67 10.91
N TYR A 107 -28.73 4.73 10.40
CA TYR A 107 -28.19 5.54 9.32
C TYR A 107 -26.94 6.34 9.74
N LEU A 108 -26.90 6.87 10.97
CA LEU A 108 -25.70 7.49 11.55
C LEU A 108 -24.52 6.51 11.68
N GLY A 109 -24.80 5.27 12.11
CA GLY A 109 -23.81 4.20 12.14
C GLY A 109 -23.28 3.82 10.75
N LYS A 110 -24.17 3.79 9.75
CA LYS A 110 -23.85 3.47 8.35
C LYS A 110 -23.13 4.60 7.61
N ASN A 111 -23.35 5.86 7.98
CA ASN A 111 -22.71 7.04 7.39
C ASN A 111 -21.59 7.64 8.27
N ARG A 112 -20.80 6.78 8.92
CA ARG A 112 -19.76 7.18 9.89
C ARG A 112 -18.56 7.94 9.31
N ASN A 113 -18.56 8.26 8.01
CA ASN A 113 -17.47 8.94 7.31
C ASN A 113 -17.61 10.48 7.27
N TYR A 114 -18.67 11.06 7.86
CA TYR A 114 -18.88 12.52 7.91
C TYR A 114 -18.89 13.15 9.31
N LEU A 115 -18.61 12.38 10.37
CA LEU A 115 -18.28 12.93 11.68
C LEU A 115 -16.78 13.20 11.80
N SER A 116 -16.32 14.22 11.07
CA SER A 116 -15.04 14.88 11.37
C SER A 116 -15.20 15.64 12.70
N VAL A 117 -15.00 14.94 13.82
CA VAL A 117 -14.93 15.56 15.13
C VAL A 117 -13.69 16.45 15.14
N SER A 118 -13.92 17.76 15.09
CA SER A 118 -12.91 18.81 15.24
C SER A 118 -12.35 18.77 16.66
N SER A 119 -11.49 17.78 16.90
CA SER A 119 -10.76 17.62 18.15
C SER A 119 -9.86 18.83 18.29
N ILE A 120 -10.15 19.69 19.28
CA ILE A 120 -9.30 20.82 19.63
C ILE A 120 -8.05 20.25 20.32
N TYR A 121 -7.12 19.74 19.52
CA TYR A 121 -5.78 19.45 19.97
C TYR A 121 -5.13 20.79 20.31
N THR A 122 -4.76 20.96 21.58
CA THR A 122 -3.89 22.05 22.01
C THR A 122 -2.62 22.03 21.17
N THR A 123 -2.33 23.13 20.46
CA THR A 123 -1.22 23.23 19.51
C THR A 123 0.14 23.31 20.23
N THR A 124 0.56 22.21 20.85
CA THR A 124 1.99 21.96 21.08
C THR A 124 2.62 21.80 19.70
N ASN A 125 3.21 22.89 19.19
CA ASN A 125 3.73 22.98 17.83
C ASN A 125 5.03 22.15 17.69
N LYS A 126 4.89 20.83 17.75
CA LYS A 126 5.99 19.90 17.50
C LYS A 126 6.26 19.90 16.01
N GLU A 127 7.19 20.74 15.60
CA GLU A 127 7.68 20.83 14.23
C GLU A 127 7.97 19.43 13.69
N ARG A 128 7.24 19.05 12.63
CA ARG A 128 7.60 17.88 11.84
C ARG A 128 8.78 18.28 10.98
N SER A 129 9.98 18.22 11.56
CA SER A 129 11.24 18.29 10.84
C SER A 129 11.16 17.38 9.61
N ASN A 130 11.41 17.95 8.42
CA ASN A 130 11.52 17.16 7.21
C ASN A 130 12.59 16.07 7.42
N PRO A 131 12.37 14.84 6.92
CA PRO A 131 13.33 13.76 7.09
C PRO A 131 14.66 14.13 6.44
N VAL A 132 15.77 13.84 7.11
CA VAL A 132 17.11 14.21 6.63
C VAL A 132 17.49 13.24 5.51
N LYS A 133 17.75 13.79 4.32
CA LYS A 133 18.14 13.03 3.12
C LYS A 133 19.63 13.20 2.85
N TRP A 134 20.34 12.09 2.69
CA TRP A 134 21.73 12.04 2.23
C TRP A 134 21.79 11.27 0.91
N PHE A 135 22.49 11.80 -0.08
CA PHE A 135 22.68 11.17 -1.39
C PHE A 135 24.17 10.95 -1.67
N ILE A 136 24.50 9.92 -2.45
CA ILE A 136 25.87 9.62 -2.87
C ILE A 136 26.05 10.08 -4.33
N GLY A 137 27.12 10.82 -4.62
CA GLY A 137 27.48 11.21 -6.00
C GLY A 137 26.97 12.57 -6.50
N GLU A 138 27.04 13.62 -5.68
CA GLU A 138 26.86 15.01 -6.15
C GLU A 138 28.17 15.81 -6.10
N ASP A 139 28.92 15.77 -7.21
CA ASP A 139 30.06 16.67 -7.42
C ASP A 139 29.57 18.11 -7.65
N SER A 140 30.17 19.05 -6.93
CA SER A 140 29.70 20.44 -6.83
C SER A 140 30.10 21.33 -8.01
N HIS A 141 29.85 20.91 -9.26
CA HIS A 141 29.82 21.79 -10.44
C HIS A 141 29.09 21.13 -11.64
N SER A 142 27.78 21.32 -11.76
CA SER A 142 27.02 21.03 -12.99
C SER A 142 26.76 22.33 -13.79
N ILE A 143 27.54 22.54 -14.86
CA ILE A 143 27.36 23.66 -15.80
C ILE A 143 25.99 23.53 -16.51
N SER A 144 25.35 24.67 -16.79
CA SER A 144 24.04 24.71 -17.45
C SER A 144 24.10 24.29 -18.92
N VAL A 145 23.83 23.01 -19.19
CA VAL A 145 23.59 22.48 -20.56
C VAL A 145 22.08 22.36 -20.80
N LYS A 146 21.62 22.86 -21.94
CA LYS A 146 20.24 22.66 -22.41
C LYS A 146 20.17 21.43 -23.31
N SER A 147 19.92 20.26 -22.74
CA SER A 147 19.45 19.07 -23.46
C SER A 147 17.94 18.91 -23.23
N SER A 148 17.22 18.44 -24.27
CA SER A 148 15.76 18.26 -24.24
C SER A 148 15.32 16.93 -23.63
N ASP A 149 16.28 16.10 -23.22
CA ASP A 149 16.07 14.78 -22.65
C ASP A 149 16.09 14.90 -21.13
N ILE A 150 14.93 14.68 -20.49
CA ILE A 150 14.84 14.65 -19.04
C ILE A 150 15.41 13.31 -18.58
N GLU A 151 16.74 13.28 -18.42
CA GLU A 151 17.45 12.17 -17.79
C GLU A 151 16.79 11.88 -16.44
N VAL A 152 16.20 10.70 -16.32
CA VAL A 152 15.55 10.23 -15.09
C VAL A 152 16.68 9.83 -14.13
N LYS A 153 17.29 10.84 -13.50
CA LYS A 153 18.37 10.68 -12.55
C LYS A 153 17.82 10.09 -11.25
N VAL A 154 17.71 8.76 -11.25
CA VAL A 154 17.56 7.96 -10.03
C VAL A 154 18.73 8.30 -9.12
N LYS A 155 18.45 8.51 -7.83
CA LYS A 155 19.48 8.80 -6.83
C LYS A 155 19.47 7.73 -5.76
N GLU A 156 20.62 7.15 -5.46
CA GLU A 156 20.81 6.33 -4.27
C GLU A 156 21.02 7.22 -3.04
N GLY A 157 20.45 6.85 -1.91
CA GLY A 157 20.60 7.61 -0.67
C GLY A 157 19.92 7.00 0.54
N VAL A 158 19.93 7.77 1.64
CA VAL A 158 19.28 7.43 2.91
C VAL A 158 18.35 8.56 3.35
N GLU A 159 17.12 8.23 3.73
CA GLU A 159 16.13 9.15 4.31
C GLU A 159 15.79 8.74 5.75
N TYR A 160 16.12 9.60 6.71
CA TYR A 160 15.89 9.38 8.14
C TYR A 160 14.58 10.03 8.60
N TYR A 161 13.62 9.24 9.10
CA TYR A 161 12.32 9.72 9.56
C TYR A 161 12.33 10.09 11.05
N SER A 162 11.46 11.02 11.45
CA SER A 162 11.42 11.59 12.82
C SER A 162 10.89 10.64 13.91
N ASN A 163 10.59 9.39 13.57
CA ASN A 163 10.31 8.28 14.49
C ASN A 163 11.53 7.34 14.68
N GLY A 164 12.66 7.62 14.00
CA GLY A 164 13.86 6.79 13.99
C GLY A 164 13.82 5.62 13.00
N ASP A 165 12.75 5.48 12.21
CA ASP A 165 12.76 4.61 11.03
C ASP A 165 13.67 5.25 9.97
N PHE A 166 14.27 4.45 9.07
CA PHE A 166 15.00 4.98 7.91
C PHE A 166 14.83 4.12 6.67
N TYR A 167 14.86 4.76 5.50
CA TYR A 167 14.91 4.13 4.19
C TYR A 167 16.28 4.31 3.57
N GLU A 168 16.81 3.25 2.96
CA GLU A 168 18.07 3.20 2.21
C GLU A 168 17.80 2.56 0.84
N GLY A 169 18.15 3.24 -0.25
CA GLY A 169 17.90 2.74 -1.61
C GLY A 169 17.68 3.82 -2.66
N GLU A 170 16.99 3.45 -3.73
CA GLU A 170 16.73 4.27 -4.91
C GLU A 170 15.59 5.28 -4.71
N PHE A 171 15.81 6.51 -5.18
CA PHE A 171 14.82 7.59 -5.19
C PHE A 171 14.52 8.10 -6.60
N TYR A 172 13.23 8.24 -6.90
CA TYR A 172 12.72 8.95 -8.08
C TYR A 172 11.86 10.14 -7.66
N ARG A 173 12.14 11.32 -8.22
CA ARG A 173 11.45 12.60 -7.93
C ARG A 173 11.30 12.90 -6.42
N GLY A 174 12.26 12.46 -5.61
CA GLY A 174 12.33 12.71 -4.16
C GLY A 174 11.57 11.70 -3.28
N LYS A 175 10.94 10.67 -3.85
CA LYS A 175 10.30 9.53 -3.16
C LYS A 175 11.11 8.25 -3.37
N SER A 176 10.99 7.26 -2.48
CA SER A 176 11.56 5.93 -2.71
C SER A 176 10.87 5.23 -3.90
N SER A 177 11.68 4.68 -4.81
CA SER A 177 11.24 4.05 -6.05
C SER A 177 12.38 3.26 -6.67
N GLY A 178 12.17 1.99 -7.00
CA GLY A 178 13.24 1.04 -7.34
C GLY A 178 13.50 0.07 -6.19
N SER A 179 14.74 -0.38 -6.03
CA SER A 179 15.17 -1.26 -4.94
C SER A 179 15.43 -0.48 -3.66
N GLY A 180 15.07 -1.03 -2.50
CA GLY A 180 15.50 -0.46 -1.23
C GLY A 180 15.02 -1.19 0.03
N VAL A 181 15.64 -0.80 1.15
CA VAL A 181 15.43 -1.35 2.49
C VAL A 181 14.83 -0.28 3.38
N TYR A 182 13.75 -0.60 4.08
CA TYR A 182 13.15 0.26 5.11
C TYR A 182 13.28 -0.42 6.45
N ASN A 183 14.05 0.18 7.34
CA ASN A 183 14.25 -0.31 8.70
C ASN A 183 13.27 0.39 9.63
N TYR A 184 12.32 -0.38 10.18
CA TYR A 184 11.38 0.10 11.19
C TYR A 184 12.06 0.00 12.56
N ASN A 185 12.21 1.14 13.24
CA ASN A 185 12.84 1.28 14.54
C ASN A 185 12.27 0.27 15.55
N VAL A 186 13.11 -0.66 16.01
CA VAL A 186 12.79 -1.82 16.90
C VAL A 186 11.76 -2.82 16.34
N LYS A 187 11.01 -2.52 15.27
CA LYS A 187 9.87 -3.34 14.80
C LYS A 187 10.24 -4.37 13.73
N GLY A 188 11.27 -4.14 12.93
CA GLY A 188 11.68 -5.03 11.84
C GLY A 188 12.28 -4.31 10.63
N ARG A 189 12.27 -4.94 9.46
CA ARG A 189 12.59 -4.29 8.17
C ARG A 189 11.76 -4.82 6.99
N TYR A 190 11.60 -4.01 5.96
CA TYR A 190 11.21 -4.41 4.61
C TYR A 190 12.43 -4.30 3.67
N GLU A 191 12.55 -5.22 2.72
CA GLU A 191 13.63 -5.34 1.75
C GLU A 191 13.01 -5.79 0.42
N GLY A 192 13.01 -4.94 -0.62
CA GLY A 192 12.31 -5.25 -1.88
C GLY A 192 12.13 -4.05 -2.82
N GLU A 193 11.17 -4.18 -3.73
CA GLU A 193 10.80 -3.17 -4.72
C GLU A 193 9.86 -2.09 -4.16
N TRP A 194 9.95 -0.89 -4.75
CA TRP A 194 9.25 0.32 -4.35
C TRP A 194 8.72 1.10 -5.56
N VAL A 195 7.54 1.70 -5.41
CA VAL A 195 7.00 2.71 -6.34
C VAL A 195 6.32 3.82 -5.56
N ASP A 196 6.66 5.08 -5.87
CA ASP A 196 6.02 6.29 -5.32
C ASP A 196 5.91 6.34 -3.77
N GLY A 197 6.85 5.72 -3.05
CA GLY A 197 6.85 5.64 -1.58
C GLY A 197 6.09 4.44 -0.99
N LYS A 198 5.81 3.39 -1.77
CA LYS A 198 5.07 2.18 -1.34
C LYS A 198 5.77 0.89 -1.79
N TYR A 199 5.54 -0.20 -1.04
CA TYR A 199 5.90 -1.56 -1.46
C TYR A 199 5.13 -1.97 -2.71
N GLU A 200 5.85 -2.38 -3.74
CA GLU A 200 5.34 -2.91 -5.01
C GLU A 200 6.17 -4.16 -5.37
N GLY A 201 5.81 -4.89 -6.43
CA GLY A 201 6.66 -5.94 -6.98
C GLY A 201 6.99 -7.04 -5.96
N TYR A 202 8.23 -7.52 -5.92
CA TYR A 202 8.68 -8.54 -4.97
C TYR A 202 9.31 -7.92 -3.70
N GLY A 203 8.99 -8.48 -2.53
CA GLY A 203 9.52 -8.01 -1.26
C GLY A 203 9.61 -9.05 -0.13
N ILE A 204 10.43 -8.72 0.86
CA ILE A 204 10.70 -9.50 2.06
C ILE A 204 10.49 -8.60 3.28
N GLU A 205 9.52 -8.93 4.12
CA GLU A 205 9.25 -8.20 5.37
C GLU A 205 9.60 -9.11 6.55
N SER A 206 10.44 -8.63 7.46
CA SER A 206 10.95 -9.38 8.62
C SER A 206 10.65 -8.61 9.90
N TRP A 207 9.79 -9.14 10.76
CA TRP A 207 9.39 -8.48 12.01
C TRP A 207 10.31 -8.90 13.17
N ALA A 208 10.54 -8.01 14.13
CA ALA A 208 11.44 -8.23 15.26
C ALA A 208 11.03 -9.41 16.17
N LYS A 209 9.77 -9.86 16.12
CA LYS A 209 9.31 -11.09 16.80
C LYS A 209 9.73 -12.39 16.09
N GLY A 210 10.36 -12.33 14.91
CA GLY A 210 10.82 -13.51 14.16
C GLY A 210 9.87 -13.99 13.04
N SER A 211 8.66 -13.43 12.93
CA SER A 211 7.84 -13.64 11.72
C SER A 211 8.56 -13.09 10.48
N ARG A 212 8.30 -13.69 9.31
CA ARG A 212 8.84 -13.23 8.02
C ARG A 212 7.87 -13.50 6.87
N TYR A 213 7.65 -12.51 6.02
CA TYR A 213 7.00 -12.66 4.71
C TYR A 213 8.04 -12.62 3.58
N ARG A 214 7.76 -13.36 2.52
CA ARG A 214 8.51 -13.37 1.26
C ARG A 214 7.50 -13.56 0.13
N GLY A 215 7.31 -12.57 -0.73
CA GLY A 215 6.32 -12.65 -1.81
C GLY A 215 6.02 -11.30 -2.45
N MET A 216 4.94 -11.25 -3.21
CA MET A 216 4.58 -10.06 -3.95
C MET A 216 3.82 -9.03 -3.09
N TYR A 217 3.95 -7.77 -3.48
CA TYR A 217 3.28 -6.59 -2.93
C TYR A 217 2.63 -5.78 -4.06
N ARG A 218 1.59 -5.02 -3.71
CA ARG A 218 0.90 -4.10 -4.61
C ARG A 218 0.30 -2.95 -3.80
N GLY A 219 0.68 -1.71 -4.11
CA GLY A 219 0.19 -0.50 -3.45
C GLY A 219 0.47 -0.42 -1.96
N GLY A 220 1.51 -1.10 -1.46
CA GLY A 220 1.84 -1.21 -0.04
C GLY A 220 1.22 -2.42 0.69
N LEU A 221 0.46 -3.28 0.00
CA LEU A 221 -0.20 -4.46 0.59
C LEU A 221 0.32 -5.76 -0.02
N ARG A 222 0.43 -6.83 0.78
CA ARG A 222 0.74 -8.19 0.28
C ARG A 222 -0.31 -8.63 -0.74
N HIS A 223 0.13 -9.11 -1.89
CA HIS A 223 -0.70 -9.42 -3.06
C HIS A 223 -0.07 -10.58 -3.85
N GLY A 224 -0.76 -11.14 -4.85
CA GLY A 224 -0.17 -12.17 -5.71
C GLY A 224 0.17 -13.45 -4.95
N TYR A 225 1.38 -13.99 -5.13
CA TYR A 225 1.86 -15.17 -4.40
C TYR A 225 2.87 -14.79 -3.31
N GLY A 226 2.82 -15.47 -2.17
CA GLY A 226 3.77 -15.23 -1.07
C GLY A 226 3.70 -16.27 0.05
N ILE A 227 4.81 -16.36 0.79
CA ILE A 227 4.99 -17.22 1.95
C ILE A 227 5.11 -16.34 3.20
N TYR A 228 4.30 -16.61 4.21
CA TYR A 228 4.40 -16.02 5.54
C TYR A 228 4.76 -17.11 6.55
N ARG A 229 5.89 -16.96 7.24
CA ARG A 229 6.26 -17.74 8.42
C ARG A 229 5.93 -16.94 9.67
N PHE A 230 5.16 -17.53 10.57
CA PHE A 230 4.88 -16.98 11.89
C PHE A 230 6.04 -17.23 12.85
N TYR A 231 6.19 -16.36 13.84
CA TYR A 231 7.11 -16.56 14.97
C TYR A 231 6.80 -17.82 15.81
N THR A 232 5.56 -18.33 15.75
CA THR A 232 5.13 -19.60 16.37
C THR A 232 5.67 -20.84 15.65
N GLY A 233 6.29 -20.66 14.49
CA GLY A 233 6.77 -21.74 13.61
C GLY A 233 5.81 -22.07 12.46
N ASP A 234 4.51 -21.76 12.63
CA ASP A 234 3.48 -21.98 11.61
C ASP A 234 3.80 -21.25 10.30
N THR A 235 3.22 -21.73 9.20
CA THR A 235 3.43 -21.16 7.86
C THR A 235 2.15 -21.09 7.06
N TYR A 236 2.08 -20.10 6.17
CA TYR A 236 1.14 -20.04 5.05
C TYR A 236 1.94 -19.81 3.76
N GLY A 237 1.71 -20.61 2.73
CA GLY A 237 2.20 -20.38 1.38
C GLY A 237 1.05 -20.46 0.38
N GLY A 238 0.79 -19.40 -0.38
CA GLY A 238 -0.37 -19.37 -1.27
C GLY A 238 -0.61 -18.01 -1.90
N GLN A 239 -1.84 -17.81 -2.38
CA GLN A 239 -2.27 -16.53 -2.94
C GLN A 239 -2.65 -15.52 -1.84
N TRP A 240 -2.53 -14.24 -2.18
CA TRP A 240 -2.77 -13.08 -1.32
C TRP A 240 -3.57 -12.02 -2.06
N CYS A 241 -4.53 -11.43 -1.37
CA CYS A 241 -5.26 -10.27 -1.87
C CYS A 241 -5.39 -9.24 -0.75
N ASN A 242 -4.96 -8.00 -1.03
CA ASN A 242 -5.07 -6.83 -0.17
C ASN A 242 -4.64 -7.09 1.29
N GLY A 243 -3.49 -7.74 1.47
CA GLY A 243 -2.89 -8.05 2.77
C GLY A 243 -3.36 -9.36 3.42
N GLN A 244 -4.36 -10.05 2.86
CA GLN A 244 -5.03 -11.23 3.44
C GLN A 244 -4.82 -12.50 2.60
N TYR A 245 -4.94 -13.67 3.25
CA TYR A 245 -4.97 -14.96 2.55
C TYR A 245 -6.18 -15.05 1.62
N HIS A 246 -5.96 -15.59 0.42
CA HIS A 246 -6.98 -15.71 -0.63
C HIS A 246 -6.67 -16.89 -1.54
N GLY A 247 -7.64 -17.32 -2.35
CA GLY A 247 -7.42 -18.28 -3.43
C GLY A 247 -6.91 -19.63 -2.94
N LEU A 248 -6.03 -20.28 -3.71
CA LEU A 248 -5.37 -21.52 -3.28
C LEU A 248 -4.18 -21.24 -2.37
N GLY A 249 -4.05 -22.05 -1.31
CA GLY A 249 -2.92 -21.99 -0.40
C GLY A 249 -2.76 -23.24 0.47
N VAL A 250 -1.60 -23.30 1.12
CA VAL A 250 -1.23 -24.29 2.12
C VAL A 250 -0.98 -23.57 3.45
N GLN A 251 -1.61 -24.03 4.52
CA GLN A 251 -1.26 -23.65 5.89
C GLN A 251 -0.67 -24.89 6.58
N SER A 252 0.59 -24.82 7.00
CA SER A 252 1.23 -25.88 7.78
C SER A 252 1.53 -25.38 9.19
N CYS A 253 1.05 -26.13 10.18
CA CYS A 253 1.21 -25.84 11.60
C CYS A 253 2.57 -26.34 12.11
N ASN A 254 3.06 -25.78 13.21
CA ASN A 254 4.35 -26.16 13.80
C ASN A 254 4.38 -27.60 14.37
N ASP A 255 3.22 -28.23 14.57
CA ASP A 255 3.09 -29.65 14.94
C ASP A 255 3.27 -30.62 13.74
N GLY A 256 3.32 -30.11 12.51
CA GLY A 256 3.41 -30.89 11.28
C GLY A 256 2.06 -31.23 10.64
N SER A 257 0.93 -30.87 11.25
CA SER A 257 -0.38 -30.90 10.58
C SER A 257 -0.46 -29.81 9.50
N CYS A 258 -1.28 -30.02 8.47
CA CYS A 258 -1.49 -29.01 7.44
C CYS A 258 -2.91 -29.02 6.85
N TYR A 259 -3.25 -27.91 6.20
CA TYR A 259 -4.44 -27.73 5.37
C TYR A 259 -4.03 -27.24 3.98
N VAL A 260 -4.52 -27.92 2.95
CA VAL A 260 -4.31 -27.57 1.54
C VAL A 260 -5.69 -27.31 0.92
N GLY A 261 -5.95 -26.09 0.44
CA GLY A 261 -7.27 -25.78 -0.12
C GLY A 261 -7.48 -24.30 -0.40
N TYR A 262 -8.75 -23.93 -0.53
CA TYR A 262 -9.14 -22.55 -0.79
C TYR A 262 -9.19 -21.70 0.50
N PHE A 263 -8.95 -20.40 0.33
CA PHE A 263 -9.00 -19.35 1.33
C PHE A 263 -9.75 -18.13 0.77
N LYS A 264 -10.43 -17.38 1.64
CA LYS A 264 -11.13 -16.15 1.29
C LYS A 264 -11.09 -15.20 2.48
N CYS A 265 -10.58 -13.99 2.27
CA CYS A 265 -10.49 -12.94 3.29
C CYS A 265 -9.84 -13.41 4.61
N GLY A 266 -8.72 -14.12 4.52
CA GLY A 266 -7.98 -14.62 5.68
C GLY A 266 -8.48 -15.94 6.28
N VAL A 267 -9.69 -16.42 5.96
CA VAL A 267 -10.24 -17.68 6.47
C VAL A 267 -10.20 -18.80 5.42
N LYS A 268 -10.17 -20.05 5.88
CA LYS A 268 -10.35 -21.25 5.04
C LYS A 268 -11.75 -21.24 4.43
N HIS A 269 -11.89 -21.63 3.18
CA HIS A 269 -13.12 -21.52 2.41
C HIS A 269 -13.19 -22.61 1.32
N GLY A 270 -14.38 -22.88 0.78
CA GLY A 270 -14.54 -23.81 -0.33
C GLY A 270 -14.06 -25.23 -0.02
N LEU A 271 -13.44 -25.88 -1.01
CA LEU A 271 -12.84 -27.21 -0.87
C LEU A 271 -11.42 -27.14 -0.30
N GLY A 272 -11.07 -28.13 0.51
CA GLY A 272 -9.72 -28.31 1.03
C GLY A 272 -9.56 -29.65 1.76
N CYS A 273 -8.32 -30.12 1.84
CA CYS A 273 -7.91 -31.32 2.56
C CYS A 273 -7.19 -30.92 3.86
N TYR A 274 -7.45 -31.65 4.94
CA TYR A 274 -6.65 -31.61 6.16
C TYR A 274 -5.80 -32.86 6.26
N HIS A 275 -4.52 -32.69 6.57
CA HIS A 275 -3.62 -33.77 6.94
C HIS A 275 -3.21 -33.57 8.40
N PHE A 276 -3.51 -34.55 9.24
CA PHE A 276 -3.09 -34.60 10.64
C PHE A 276 -1.91 -35.57 10.78
N ARG A 277 -1.01 -35.25 11.71
CA ARG A 277 0.18 -36.05 12.03
C ARG A 277 -0.13 -37.13 13.07
#